data_AF-A0AAX3BDF4-F1
#
_entry.id   AF-A0AAX3BDF4-F1
#
_cell.length_a   1.000
_cell.length_b   1.000
_cell.length_c   1.000
_cell.angle_alpha   90.00
_cell.angle_beta   90.00
_cell.angle_gamma   90.00
#
_symmetry.space_group_name_H-M   'P 1'
#
loop_
_entity.id
_entity.type
_entity.pdbx_description
1 polymer ?
#
loop_
_entity_poly.entity_id
_entity_poly.type
_entity_poly.pdbx_seq_one_letter_code
_entity_poly.pdbx_strand_id
1 'polypeptide(L)'
;MKQTNKKMRWRYFIDKPFQIRFIARFSFLIILGLVVSLLSMGIFYRQRYSKNLFYQVKNVEEFQEMIKTNPDLPYYVVFDMSRSYNEFQIQMWPMIWLSVLYLVLIAVFGLFISHKMAGPIYRIKKTLDEATEGKIDIKTVEFRLRKQDELHDVVKSLNRFLDKINKS
;
A
#
# COMPACT_ATOMS: atom_id res chain seq x y z
N MET A 1 -49.02 -10.14 8.22
CA MET A 1 -47.76 -9.37 8.31
C MET A 1 -46.82 -9.86 7.21
N LYS A 2 -46.49 -9.05 6.19
CA LYS A 2 -45.55 -9.42 5.11
C LYS A 2 -44.13 -9.04 5.52
N GLN A 3 -43.29 -10.04 5.80
CA GLN A 3 -41.85 -9.83 5.97
C GLN A 3 -41.22 -9.46 4.62
N THR A 4 -40.78 -8.22 4.48
CA THR A 4 -40.00 -7.78 3.32
C THR A 4 -38.56 -8.23 3.49
N ASN A 5 -38.21 -9.34 2.85
CA ASN A 5 -36.85 -9.86 2.83
C ASN A 5 -35.95 -8.92 2.00
N LYS A 6 -35.32 -7.95 2.69
CA LYS A 6 -34.44 -6.93 2.11
C LYS A 6 -33.11 -7.58 1.75
N LYS A 7 -33.03 -8.19 0.56
CA LYS A 7 -31.76 -8.67 -0.01
C LYS A 7 -30.74 -7.53 -0.01
N MET A 8 -29.72 -7.61 0.85
CA MET A 8 -28.54 -6.74 0.82
C MET A 8 -27.81 -6.97 -0.50
N ARG A 9 -28.05 -6.11 -1.49
CA ARG A 9 -27.30 -6.13 -2.75
C ARG A 9 -25.96 -5.45 -2.50
N TRP A 10 -24.94 -6.23 -2.13
CA TRP A 10 -23.54 -5.79 -2.12
C TRP A 10 -23.08 -5.53 -3.56
N ARG A 11 -23.46 -4.37 -4.12
CA ARG A 11 -23.00 -3.95 -5.45
C ARG A 11 -21.69 -3.19 -5.28
N TYR A 12 -20.60 -3.93 -5.07
CA TYR A 12 -19.25 -3.38 -4.84
C TYR A 12 -18.77 -2.48 -6.00
N PHE A 13 -19.30 -2.73 -7.21
CA PHE A 13 -19.04 -1.92 -8.39
C PHE A 13 -20.15 -0.88 -8.63
N ILE A 14 -19.86 0.38 -8.31
CA ILE A 14 -20.75 1.54 -8.56
C ILE A 14 -20.41 2.18 -9.92
N ASP A 15 -19.11 2.32 -10.22
CA ASP A 15 -18.57 2.86 -11.50
C ASP A 15 -17.42 1.96 -11.99
N LYS A 16 -17.78 0.94 -12.79
CA LYS A 16 -16.84 -0.06 -13.32
C LYS A 16 -15.63 0.54 -14.06
N PRO A 17 -15.79 1.47 -15.03
CA PRO A 17 -14.63 1.97 -15.76
C PRO A 17 -13.67 2.78 -14.89
N PHE A 18 -14.16 3.53 -13.90
CA PHE A 18 -13.26 4.21 -12.95
C PHE A 18 -12.52 3.21 -12.05
N GLN A 19 -13.26 2.28 -11.43
CA GLN A 19 -12.70 1.29 -10.51
C GLN A 19 -11.68 0.37 -11.20
N ILE A 20 -11.93 -0.07 -12.44
CA ILE A 20 -10.98 -0.91 -13.20
C ILE A 20 -9.69 -0.14 -13.49
N ARG A 21 -9.76 1.11 -13.95
CA ARG A 21 -8.56 1.93 -14.20
C ARG A 21 -7.78 2.17 -12.91
N PHE A 22 -8.48 2.40 -11.80
CA PHE A 22 -7.84 2.57 -10.50
C PHE A 22 -7.12 1.29 -10.07
N ILE A 23 -7.83 0.15 -10.08
CA ILE A 23 -7.26 -1.15 -9.72
C ILE A 23 -6.07 -1.49 -10.61
N ALA A 24 -6.15 -1.27 -11.93
CA ALA A 24 -5.04 -1.55 -12.84
C ALA A 24 -3.78 -0.73 -12.52
N ARG A 25 -3.93 0.58 -12.27
CA ARG A 25 -2.81 1.45 -11.85
C ARG A 25 -2.24 1.01 -10.50
N PHE A 26 -3.12 0.58 -9.61
CA PHE A 26 -2.73 0.15 -8.27
C PHE A 26 -1.98 -1.20 -8.28
N SER A 27 -2.49 -2.16 -9.04
CA SER A 27 -1.84 -3.45 -9.30
C SER A 27 -0.47 -3.26 -9.95
N PHE A 28 -0.33 -2.28 -10.86
CA PHE A 28 0.96 -1.96 -11.45
C PHE A 28 1.99 -1.55 -10.38
N LEU A 29 1.61 -0.71 -9.40
CA LEU A 29 2.51 -0.33 -8.30
C LEU A 29 2.90 -1.52 -7.42
N ILE A 30 1.95 -2.41 -7.13
CA ILE A 30 2.22 -3.65 -6.38
C ILE A 30 3.21 -4.53 -7.14
N ILE A 31 2.97 -4.77 -8.43
CA ILE A 31 3.83 -5.58 -9.28
C ILE A 31 5.23 -4.97 -9.38
N LEU A 32 5.33 -3.65 -9.56
CA LEU A 32 6.60 -2.94 -9.59
C LEU A 32 7.40 -3.17 -8.30
N GLY A 33 6.77 -2.99 -7.13
CA GLY A 33 7.41 -3.21 -5.85
C GLY A 33 7.84 -4.68 -5.63
N LEU A 34 7.02 -5.63 -6.06
CA LEU A 34 7.37 -7.06 -6.03
C LEU A 34 8.58 -7.35 -6.91
N VAL A 35 8.62 -6.83 -8.14
CA VAL A 35 9.76 -7.00 -9.04
C VAL A 35 11.03 -6.41 -8.43
N VAL A 36 10.97 -5.20 -7.87
CA VAL A 36 12.11 -4.56 -7.20
C VAL A 36 12.59 -5.40 -6.01
N SER A 37 11.66 -5.90 -5.17
CA SER A 37 11.99 -6.76 -4.03
C SER A 37 12.66 -8.06 -4.49
N LEU A 38 12.15 -8.71 -5.55
CA LEU A 38 12.71 -9.96 -6.07
C LEU A 38 14.07 -9.74 -6.73
N LEU A 39 14.26 -8.65 -7.46
CA LEU A 39 15.55 -8.29 -8.05
C LEU A 39 16.60 -8.02 -6.97
N SER A 40 16.24 -7.25 -5.94
CA SER A 40 17.09 -7.04 -4.77
C SER A 40 17.47 -8.39 -4.15
N MET A 41 16.49 -9.26 -3.89
CA MET A 41 16.73 -10.58 -3.30
C MET A 41 17.64 -11.45 -4.18
N GLY A 42 17.47 -11.41 -5.50
CA GLY A 42 18.33 -12.11 -6.45
C GLY A 42 19.77 -11.59 -6.46
N ILE A 43 19.98 -10.28 -6.33
CA ILE A 43 21.32 -9.68 -6.21
C ILE A 43 21.99 -10.15 -4.91
N PHE A 44 21.29 -10.04 -3.77
CA PHE A 44 21.79 -10.48 -2.48
C PHE A 44 22.08 -12.00 -2.45
N TYR A 45 21.23 -12.80 -3.09
CA TYR A 45 21.43 -14.24 -3.21
C TYR A 45 22.69 -14.59 -4.00
N ARG A 46 22.96 -13.90 -5.12
CA ARG A 46 24.20 -14.11 -5.90
C ARG A 46 25.46 -13.76 -5.12
N GLN A 47 25.40 -12.77 -4.23
CA GLN A 47 26.53 -12.38 -3.39
C GLN A 47 26.73 -13.28 -2.16
N ARG A 48 25.83 -14.24 -1.89
CA ARG A 48 25.80 -15.05 -0.66
C ARG A 48 27.12 -15.75 -0.31
N TYR A 49 27.88 -16.20 -1.32
CA TYR A 49 29.14 -16.94 -1.13
C TYR A 49 30.39 -16.08 -1.35
N SER A 50 30.22 -14.82 -1.77
CA SER A 50 31.33 -13.90 -2.00
C SER A 50 31.80 -13.21 -0.71
N LYS A 51 31.12 -13.46 0.42
CA LYS A 51 31.31 -12.73 1.68
C LYS A 51 31.56 -13.66 2.85
N ASN A 52 32.04 -13.08 3.94
CA ASN A 52 32.46 -13.80 5.15
C ASN A 52 31.31 -14.57 5.81
N LEU A 53 31.67 -15.67 6.48
CA LEU A 53 30.77 -16.41 7.36
C LEU A 53 30.74 -15.73 8.73
N PHE A 54 29.56 -15.62 9.31
CA PHE A 54 29.32 -15.08 10.65
C PHE A 54 28.99 -16.22 11.59
N TYR A 55 29.55 -16.18 12.80
CA TYR A 55 29.31 -17.17 13.84
C TYR A 55 28.74 -16.47 15.07
N GLN A 56 27.80 -17.11 15.76
CA GLN A 56 27.26 -16.56 17.01
C GLN A 56 28.24 -16.80 18.16
N VAL A 57 28.30 -15.85 19.09
CA VAL A 57 29.01 -16.03 20.36
C VAL A 57 28.12 -16.89 21.26
N LYS A 58 28.66 -17.97 21.84
CA LYS A 58 27.88 -18.91 22.67
C LYS A 58 27.31 -18.22 23.91
N ASN A 59 28.16 -17.49 24.62
CA ASN A 59 27.79 -16.67 25.78
C ASN A 59 28.68 -15.42 25.81
N VAL A 60 28.07 -14.24 25.71
CA VAL A 60 28.79 -12.96 25.63
C VAL A 60 29.43 -12.58 26.97
N GLU A 61 28.78 -12.92 28.08
CA GLU A 61 29.25 -12.60 29.43
C GLU A 61 30.45 -13.48 29.80
N GLU A 62 30.32 -14.79 29.60
CA GLU A 62 31.44 -15.74 29.76
C GLU A 62 32.60 -15.39 28.85
N PHE A 63 32.34 -14.99 27.60
CA PHE A 63 33.40 -14.56 26.68
C PHE A 63 34.18 -13.36 27.22
N GLN A 64 33.50 -12.34 27.76
CA GLN A 64 34.17 -11.17 28.33
C GLN A 64 35.02 -11.51 29.55
N GLU A 65 34.57 -12.45 30.38
CA GLU A 65 35.35 -12.93 31.52
C GLU A 65 36.54 -13.76 31.06
N MET A 66 36.32 -14.71 30.15
CA MET A 66 37.36 -15.57 29.61
C MET A 66 38.49 -14.76 28.94
N ILE A 67 38.19 -13.71 28.17
CA ILE A 67 39.22 -12.84 27.55
C ILE A 67 40.03 -12.05 28.59
N LYS A 68 39.43 -11.66 29.72
CA LYS A 68 40.16 -11.00 30.81
C LYS A 68 41.14 -11.96 31.49
N THR A 69 40.76 -13.22 31.64
CA THR A 69 41.57 -14.23 32.33
C THR A 69 42.60 -14.89 31.41
N ASN A 70 42.27 -15.07 30.13
CA ASN A 70 43.13 -15.66 29.12
C ASN A 70 42.97 -14.92 27.78
N PRO A 71 43.91 -14.03 27.41
CA PRO A 71 43.84 -13.27 26.16
C PRO A 71 43.93 -14.15 24.90
N ASP A 72 44.60 -15.30 24.98
CA ASP A 72 44.94 -16.17 23.85
C ASP A 72 43.97 -17.35 23.69
N LEU A 73 42.67 -17.08 23.82
CA LEU A 73 41.64 -18.11 23.71
C LEU A 73 41.46 -18.61 22.26
N PRO A 74 41.34 -19.93 22.05
CA PRO A 74 40.99 -20.45 20.73
C PRO A 74 39.58 -20.04 20.31
N TYR A 75 39.43 -19.62 19.05
CA TYR A 75 38.16 -19.12 18.49
C TYR A 75 36.96 -20.07 18.66
N TYR A 76 37.16 -21.40 18.65
CA TYR A 76 36.07 -22.39 18.79
C TYR A 76 35.51 -22.51 20.22
N VAL A 77 36.23 -21.99 21.23
CA VAL A 77 35.73 -21.87 22.61
C VAL A 77 34.69 -20.75 22.68
N VAL A 78 34.92 -19.67 21.93
CA VAL A 78 34.12 -18.44 21.93
C VAL A 78 32.93 -18.53 20.98
N PHE A 79 33.19 -18.93 19.75
CA PHE A 79 32.22 -18.93 18.67
C PHE A 79 31.57 -20.31 18.53
N ASP A 80 30.25 -20.31 18.32
CA ASP A 80 29.51 -21.51 17.96
C ASP A 80 29.78 -21.87 16.51
N MET A 81 30.84 -22.65 16.28
CA MET A 81 31.21 -23.15 14.96
C MET A 81 30.20 -24.17 14.39
N SER A 82 29.24 -24.64 15.20
CA SER A 82 28.19 -25.56 14.73
C SER A 82 27.14 -24.86 13.87
N ARG A 83 27.00 -23.52 14.01
CA ARG A 83 26.06 -22.71 13.24
C ARG A 83 26.75 -21.50 12.62
N SER A 84 26.99 -21.58 11.32
CA SER A 84 27.41 -20.43 10.51
C SER A 84 26.23 -19.78 9.82
N TYR A 85 26.18 -18.45 9.89
CA TYR A 85 25.23 -17.61 9.17
C TYR A 85 26.00 -16.85 8.09
N ASN A 86 25.55 -16.95 6.84
CA ASN A 86 26.05 -16.05 5.80
C ASN A 86 25.37 -14.68 5.99
N GLU A 87 26.00 -13.58 5.58
CA GLU A 87 25.37 -12.22 5.64
C GLU A 87 23.95 -12.22 5.09
N PHE A 88 23.74 -12.96 4.00
CA PHE A 88 22.45 -13.15 3.37
C PHE A 88 21.37 -13.68 4.33
N GLN A 89 21.69 -14.65 5.19
CA GLN A 89 20.72 -15.23 6.12
C GLN A 89 20.28 -14.22 7.19
N ILE A 90 21.21 -13.36 7.62
CA ILE A 90 20.94 -12.30 8.60
C ILE A 90 20.05 -11.22 7.97
N GLN A 91 20.35 -10.83 6.73
CA GLN A 91 19.64 -9.76 6.03
C GLN A 91 18.29 -10.18 5.43
N MET A 92 18.11 -11.46 5.12
CA MET A 92 16.90 -11.97 4.44
C MET A 92 15.62 -11.68 5.22
N TRP A 93 15.61 -11.94 6.53
CA TRP A 93 14.41 -11.80 7.36
C TRP A 93 13.90 -10.36 7.43
N PRO A 94 14.73 -9.34 7.79
CA PRO A 94 14.32 -7.95 7.73
C PRO A 94 13.81 -7.52 6.35
N MET A 95 14.43 -8.04 5.28
CA MET A 95 14.04 -7.68 3.92
C MET A 95 12.67 -8.22 3.55
N ILE A 96 12.36 -9.47 3.91
CA ILE A 96 11.01 -10.05 3.73
C ILE A 96 9.98 -9.25 4.53
N TRP A 97 10.27 -8.95 5.81
CA TRP A 97 9.38 -8.16 6.65
C TRP A 97 9.11 -6.77 6.06
N LEU A 98 10.15 -6.11 5.56
CA LEU A 98 10.03 -4.81 4.92
C LEU A 98 9.18 -4.87 3.63
N SER A 99 9.36 -5.92 2.82
CA SER A 99 8.55 -6.14 1.61
C SER A 99 7.09 -6.41 1.93
N VAL A 100 6.80 -7.21 2.95
CA VAL A 100 5.42 -7.45 3.41
C VAL A 100 4.80 -6.16 3.94
N LEU A 101 5.52 -5.41 4.77
CA LEU A 101 5.07 -4.11 5.27
C LEU A 101 4.76 -3.15 4.12
N TYR A 102 5.65 -3.06 3.13
CA TYR A 102 5.42 -2.24 1.93
C TYR A 102 4.14 -2.65 1.19
N LEU A 103 3.90 -3.95 0.98
CA LEU A 103 2.70 -4.46 0.32
C LEU A 103 1.43 -4.12 1.09
N VAL A 104 1.46 -4.24 2.42
CA VAL A 104 0.33 -3.87 3.28
C VAL A 104 0.07 -2.38 3.22
N LEU A 105 1.10 -1.55 3.35
CA LEU A 105 0.97 -0.10 3.30
C LEU A 105 0.39 0.34 1.96
N ILE A 106 0.95 -0.12 0.85
CA ILE A 106 0.44 0.25 -0.47
C ILE A 106 -1.02 -0.19 -0.57
N ALA A 107 -1.36 -1.45 -0.29
CA ALA A 107 -2.75 -1.93 -0.36
C ALA A 107 -3.73 -1.07 0.45
N VAL A 108 -3.39 -0.72 1.70
CA VAL A 108 -4.22 0.13 2.56
C VAL A 108 -4.39 1.53 1.96
N PHE A 109 -3.29 2.18 1.56
CA PHE A 109 -3.34 3.52 0.93
C PHE A 109 -4.13 3.52 -0.37
N GLY A 110 -3.93 2.50 -1.22
CA GLY A 110 -4.65 2.32 -2.47
C GLY A 110 -6.15 2.19 -2.27
N LEU A 111 -6.57 1.32 -1.36
CA LEU A 111 -7.98 1.12 -1.04
C LEU A 111 -8.61 2.41 -0.50
N PHE A 112 -7.91 3.11 0.39
CA PHE A 112 -8.38 4.35 0.98
C PHE A 112 -8.57 5.45 -0.06
N ILE A 113 -7.57 5.68 -0.92
CA ILE A 113 -7.65 6.66 -2.01
C ILE A 113 -8.75 6.28 -3.01
N SER A 114 -8.84 5.00 -3.39
CA SER A 114 -9.86 4.50 -4.32
C SER A 114 -11.26 4.86 -3.85
N HIS A 115 -11.54 4.58 -2.57
CA HIS A 115 -12.85 4.79 -2.00
C HIS A 115 -13.21 6.28 -1.94
N LYS A 116 -12.25 7.12 -1.55
CA LYS A 116 -12.46 8.57 -1.47
C LYS A 116 -12.65 9.25 -2.82
N MET A 117 -12.16 8.66 -3.92
CA MET A 117 -12.34 9.21 -5.26
C MET A 117 -13.58 8.67 -5.98
N ALA A 118 -13.88 7.37 -5.87
CA ALA A 118 -14.91 6.72 -6.67
C ALA A 118 -16.32 7.30 -6.44
N GLY A 119 -16.67 7.59 -5.19
CA GLY A 119 -17.98 8.15 -4.83
C GLY A 119 -18.22 9.55 -5.44
N PRO A 120 -17.34 10.53 -5.17
CA PRO A 120 -17.41 11.87 -5.73
C PRO A 120 -17.45 11.90 -7.26
N ILE A 121 -16.58 11.13 -7.92
CA ILE A 121 -16.50 11.09 -9.39
C ILE A 121 -17.81 10.58 -9.97
N TYR A 122 -18.33 9.49 -9.42
CA TYR A 122 -19.59 8.92 -9.87
C TYR A 122 -20.75 9.91 -9.72
N ARG A 123 -20.84 10.60 -8.58
CA ARG A 123 -21.89 11.61 -8.34
C ARG A 123 -21.79 12.77 -9.33
N ILE A 124 -20.59 13.34 -9.50
CA ILE A 124 -20.36 14.46 -10.42
C ILE A 124 -20.77 14.05 -11.83
N LYS A 125 -20.25 12.91 -12.32
CA LYS A 125 -20.56 12.40 -13.65
C LYS A 125 -22.05 12.17 -13.82
N LYS A 126 -22.69 11.46 -12.89
CA LYS A 126 -24.11 11.14 -12.97
C LYS A 126 -24.98 12.40 -13.02
N THR A 127 -24.70 13.39 -12.18
CA THR A 127 -25.47 14.65 -12.16
C THR A 127 -25.26 15.45 -13.45
N LEU A 128 -24.06 15.44 -14.02
CA LEU A 128 -23.81 16.04 -15.33
C LEU A 128 -24.58 15.31 -16.45
N ASP A 129 -24.53 13.98 -16.48
CA ASP A 129 -25.25 13.17 -17.47
C ASP A 129 -26.77 13.45 -17.37
N GLU A 130 -27.35 13.40 -16.17
CA GLU A 130 -28.78 13.68 -15.95
C GLU A 130 -29.18 15.12 -16.33
N ALA A 131 -28.30 16.10 -16.12
CA ALA A 131 -28.51 17.49 -16.55
C ALA A 131 -28.47 17.63 -18.08
N THR A 132 -27.53 16.96 -18.77
CA THR A 132 -27.46 16.97 -20.24
C THR A 132 -28.64 16.27 -20.89
N GLU A 133 -29.24 15.29 -20.21
CA GLU A 133 -30.45 14.60 -20.64
C GLU A 133 -31.74 15.38 -20.33
N GLY A 134 -31.64 16.58 -19.74
CA GLY A 134 -32.80 17.41 -19.37
C GLY A 134 -33.62 16.85 -18.20
N LYS A 135 -33.11 15.85 -17.46
CA LYS A 135 -33.79 15.26 -16.30
C LYS A 135 -33.68 16.14 -15.06
N ILE A 136 -32.70 17.04 -15.04
CA ILE A 136 -32.46 17.97 -13.94
C ILE A 136 -32.21 19.35 -14.54
N ASP A 137 -32.84 20.38 -13.99
CA ASP A 137 -32.58 21.75 -14.38
C ASP A 137 -31.21 22.19 -13.86
N ILE A 138 -30.30 22.49 -14.79
CA ILE A 138 -28.97 23.03 -14.56
C ILE A 138 -29.01 24.26 -13.64
N LYS A 139 -30.10 25.04 -13.67
CA LYS A 139 -30.27 26.23 -12.83
C LYS A 139 -30.36 25.93 -11.33
N THR A 140 -30.69 24.70 -10.99
CA THR A 140 -30.95 24.26 -9.61
C THR A 140 -29.88 23.30 -9.08
N VAL A 141 -28.92 22.89 -9.92
CA VAL A 141 -27.88 21.93 -9.54
C VAL A 141 -26.85 22.59 -8.62
N GLU A 142 -26.64 22.00 -7.45
CA GLU A 142 -25.54 22.34 -6.56
C GLU A 142 -24.76 21.07 -6.21
N PHE A 143 -23.51 20.98 -6.69
CA PHE A 143 -22.65 19.86 -6.35
C PHE A 143 -22.16 19.99 -4.90
N ARG A 144 -22.31 18.91 -4.12
CA ARG A 144 -21.81 18.81 -2.74
C ARG A 144 -21.10 17.49 -2.51
N LEU A 145 -19.96 17.54 -1.82
CA LEU A 145 -19.16 16.37 -1.42
C LEU A 145 -19.11 16.22 0.10
N ARG A 146 -18.79 15.01 0.55
CA ARG A 146 -18.55 14.74 1.97
C ARG A 146 -17.20 15.33 2.38
N LYS A 147 -17.05 15.66 3.67
CA LYS A 147 -15.81 16.28 4.20
C LYS A 147 -14.54 15.49 3.86
N GLN A 148 -14.62 14.17 3.77
CA GLN A 148 -13.47 13.28 3.53
C GLN A 148 -13.20 13.00 2.04
N ASP A 149 -14.03 13.51 1.14
CA ASP A 149 -13.85 13.34 -0.31
C ASP A 149 -12.74 14.26 -0.83
N GLU A 150 -12.01 13.84 -1.88
CA GLU A 150 -10.81 14.57 -2.36
C GLU A 150 -11.11 15.63 -3.44
N LEU A 151 -12.33 15.65 -4.02
CA LEU A 151 -12.65 16.48 -5.21
C LEU A 151 -13.36 17.81 -4.90
N HIS A 152 -13.17 18.37 -3.70
CA HIS A 152 -13.83 19.62 -3.29
C HIS A 152 -13.53 20.78 -4.24
N ASP A 153 -12.29 20.91 -4.72
CA ASP A 153 -11.90 22.00 -5.64
C ASP A 153 -12.57 21.88 -7.02
N VAL A 154 -12.77 20.66 -7.51
CA VAL A 154 -13.51 20.39 -8.75
C VAL A 154 -14.97 20.80 -8.57
N VAL A 155 -15.59 20.41 -7.46
CA VAL A 155 -16.98 20.76 -7.16
C VAL A 155 -17.17 22.26 -6.95
N LYS A 156 -16.24 22.93 -6.27
CA LYS A 156 -16.24 24.39 -6.13
C LYS A 156 -16.17 25.09 -7.49
N SER A 157 -15.33 24.59 -8.39
CA SER A 157 -15.19 25.13 -9.74
C SER A 157 -16.44 24.91 -10.59
N LEU A 158 -17.05 23.72 -10.48
CA LEU A 158 -18.33 23.39 -11.13
C LEU A 158 -19.46 24.31 -10.67
N ASN A 159 -19.65 24.48 -9.37
CA ASN A 159 -20.69 25.36 -8.83
C ASN A 159 -20.49 26.81 -9.31
N ARG A 160 -19.25 27.31 -9.32
CA ARG A 160 -18.95 28.65 -9.83
C ARG A 160 -19.28 28.80 -11.32
N PHE A 161 -19.03 27.76 -12.11
CA PHE A 161 -19.38 27.75 -13.53
C PHE A 161 -20.90 27.80 -13.73
N LEU A 162 -21.65 26.99 -12.99
CA LEU A 162 -23.11 26.99 -13.01
C LEU A 162 -23.70 28.35 -12.60
N ASP A 163 -23.18 28.96 -11.53
CA ASP A 163 -23.61 30.29 -11.08
C ASP A 163 -23.44 31.35 -12.17
N LYS A 164 -22.38 31.28 -12.98
CA LYS A 164 -22.16 32.21 -14.09
C LYS A 164 -23.16 31.99 -15.22
N ILE A 165 -23.45 30.74 -15.56
CA ILE A 165 -24.45 30.42 -16.60
C ILE A 165 -25.84 30.85 -16.15
N ASN A 166 -26.18 30.67 -14.88
CA ASN A 166 -27.51 30.99 -14.37
C ASN A 166 -27.77 32.49 -14.20
N LYS A 167 -26.71 33.29 -14.08
CA LYS A 167 -26.77 34.75 -13.98
C LYS A 167 -26.69 35.46 -15.34
N SER A 168 -26.36 34.73 -16.42
CA SER A 168 -26.35 35.23 -17.79
C SER A 168 -27.65 34.89 -18.52
#